data_AF-A0A9E5MPJ5-F1
#
_entry.id   AF-A0A9E5MPJ5-F1
#
_cell.length_a   1.000
_cell.length_b   1.000
_cell.length_c   1.000
_cell.angle_alpha   90.00
_cell.angle_beta   90.00
_cell.angle_gamma   90.00
#
_symmetry.space_group_name_H-M   'P 1'
#
loop_
_entity.id
_entity.type
_entity.pdbx_description
1 polymer ?
#
loop_
_entity_poly.entity_id
_entity_poly.type
_entity_poly.pdbx_seq_one_letter_code
_entity_poly.pdbx_strand_id
1 'polypeptide(L)'
;MGTGNDRPQASSSLASNPDASPLDATPDDKSAEPNPPAGAAVPVLIKKITLGPDVLAKVSDRGVKPAFVEKLQLNALELTDVSLTDRQLPSTVLLDMRLSNDATVKAEGQFNVASKSTDLELAVEGYQLLSLSGYSSQFTGYALESGVFNLTSSVKVADNVMDTKNQAIMHHISLRPEQTDQVEKFAHQLTMPLDQALDLLRDSDDQIKLNVPVKGALNDPDVDIQQVINKALGGAMKKASMLVLKSLLQPYGAIITVAQMAGEKMTEVHLDPIVFDAGSVELNSVAKDYSGKIAAMVNDREALTLKLCGVTNSQDAQFLVTTAGAAAPGQDTTTAVADEARVASQAQQSEPQVLSQQQLQQQAQQQRERLDQLGADRTQAVKQYLQTTLNVKPRQLLVCLPEHRDKADAPSGVVLSI
;
A
#
# COMPACT_ATOMS: atom_id res chain seq x y z
N MET A 1 68.85 14.66 -18.06
CA MET A 1 68.83 15.86 -18.93
C MET A 1 69.82 15.59 -20.06
N GLY A 2 69.53 15.52 -21.35
CA GLY A 2 68.31 15.47 -22.14
C GLY A 2 68.83 15.21 -23.57
N THR A 3 68.50 14.06 -24.14
CA THR A 3 68.70 13.72 -25.56
C THR A 3 67.56 14.42 -26.34
N GLY A 4 67.73 15.12 -27.46
CA GLY A 4 68.77 15.07 -28.48
C GLY A 4 68.19 14.43 -29.76
N ASN A 5 67.84 15.28 -30.74
CA ASN A 5 67.76 15.03 -32.20
C ASN A 5 66.78 13.95 -32.72
N ASP A 6 66.26 13.96 -33.95
CA ASP A 6 66.41 14.81 -35.12
C ASP A 6 65.26 14.52 -36.13
N ARG A 7 65.11 15.47 -37.06
CA ARG A 7 64.46 15.50 -38.40
C ARG A 7 64.92 14.35 -39.36
N PRO A 8 64.62 14.30 -40.69
CA PRO A 8 63.82 15.13 -41.64
C PRO A 8 62.92 14.27 -42.61
N GLN A 9 62.14 14.73 -43.61
CA GLN A 9 62.40 15.46 -44.88
C GLN A 9 61.02 15.90 -45.46
N ALA A 10 60.77 17.07 -46.06
CA ALA A 10 61.40 17.87 -47.13
C ALA A 10 61.09 17.41 -48.57
N SER A 11 60.22 18.16 -49.28
CA SER A 11 60.32 18.58 -50.71
C SER A 11 59.12 19.52 -50.99
N SER A 12 59.29 20.85 -51.01
CA SER A 12 59.65 21.73 -52.15
C SER A 12 58.76 21.51 -53.40
N SER A 13 58.05 22.53 -53.89
CA SER A 13 58.66 23.50 -54.82
C SER A 13 57.75 24.73 -55.12
N LEU A 14 58.43 25.89 -55.12
CA LEU A 14 58.32 27.10 -55.98
C LEU A 14 56.96 27.81 -56.16
N ALA A 15 56.77 29.04 -55.62
CA ALA A 15 57.11 30.36 -56.20
C ALA A 15 56.15 30.78 -57.35
N SER A 16 55.58 31.99 -57.50
CA SER A 16 55.85 33.35 -56.98
C SER A 16 54.71 34.30 -57.46
N ASN A 17 54.26 35.24 -56.59
CA ASN A 17 53.81 36.64 -56.82
C ASN A 17 52.84 37.07 -57.98
N PRO A 18 52.26 38.30 -57.97
CA PRO A 18 51.44 38.98 -56.95
C PRO A 18 50.22 39.76 -57.57
N ASP A 19 49.51 40.50 -56.72
CA ASP A 19 48.78 41.77 -56.97
C ASP A 19 47.32 41.85 -57.50
N ALA A 20 46.58 42.69 -56.76
CA ALA A 20 45.37 43.52 -56.97
C ALA A 20 44.82 43.68 -58.41
N SER A 21 43.54 43.94 -58.71
CA SER A 21 42.36 44.51 -58.03
C SER A 21 41.14 44.45 -59.02
N PRO A 22 39.93 45.00 -58.74
CA PRO A 22 38.62 44.37 -58.99
C PRO A 22 37.85 44.99 -60.19
N LEU A 23 36.56 44.62 -60.34
CA LEU A 23 35.42 45.21 -61.09
C LEU A 23 34.67 44.05 -61.81
N ASP A 24 33.35 43.92 -61.85
CA ASP A 24 32.19 44.65 -61.36
C ASP A 24 30.98 43.75 -61.65
N ALA A 25 29.86 43.94 -60.93
CA ALA A 25 28.47 43.58 -61.25
C ALA A 25 27.71 43.10 -60.00
N THR A 26 26.91 44.01 -59.45
CA THR A 26 25.59 43.69 -58.89
C THR A 26 24.54 44.29 -59.85
N PRO A 27 23.22 43.98 -59.77
CA PRO A 27 22.51 43.09 -58.86
C PRO A 27 21.56 42.11 -59.59
N ASP A 28 21.14 41.02 -58.94
CA ASP A 28 19.74 40.62 -59.09
C ASP A 28 19.21 39.98 -57.81
N ASP A 29 18.06 40.51 -57.44
CA ASP A 29 17.33 40.37 -56.21
C ASP A 29 16.62 39.02 -56.15
N LYS A 30 17.00 38.21 -55.18
CA LYS A 30 16.03 37.35 -54.51
C LYS A 30 16.41 37.31 -53.04
N SER A 31 16.00 38.36 -52.34
CA SER A 31 15.87 38.35 -50.88
C SER A 31 15.13 37.07 -50.45
N ALA A 32 15.89 36.07 -50.01
CA ALA A 32 15.35 34.98 -49.24
C ALA A 32 15.02 35.58 -47.87
N GLU A 33 13.73 35.73 -47.58
CA GLU A 33 13.29 35.99 -46.21
C GLU A 33 13.99 35.00 -45.28
N PRO A 34 14.58 35.46 -44.16
CA PRO A 34 15.11 34.54 -43.18
C PRO A 34 13.94 33.70 -42.68
N ASN A 35 13.98 32.39 -42.95
CA ASN A 35 13.05 31.44 -42.35
C ASN A 35 13.03 31.73 -40.83
N PRO A 36 11.86 31.95 -40.22
CA PRO A 36 11.78 32.10 -38.77
C PRO A 36 12.43 30.85 -38.14
N PRO A 37 13.22 31.01 -37.07
CA PRO A 37 13.87 29.87 -36.45
C PRO A 37 12.82 28.84 -36.09
N ALA A 38 12.98 27.63 -36.63
CA ALA A 38 12.12 26.51 -36.31
C ALA A 38 12.14 26.29 -34.79
N GLY A 39 10.98 26.48 -34.15
CA GLY A 39 10.73 26.03 -32.78
C GLY A 39 10.98 27.05 -31.66
N ALA A 40 10.59 28.32 -31.81
CA ALA A 40 10.40 29.17 -30.63
C ALA A 40 9.27 28.58 -29.77
N ALA A 41 9.62 28.04 -28.60
CA ALA A 41 8.65 27.47 -27.66
C ALA A 41 7.61 28.54 -27.30
N VAL A 42 6.34 28.27 -27.59
CA VAL A 42 5.25 29.18 -27.19
C VAL A 42 5.22 29.23 -25.66
N PRO A 43 5.38 30.41 -25.04
CA PRO A 43 5.33 30.51 -23.58
C PRO A 43 3.89 30.25 -23.12
N VAL A 44 3.66 29.10 -22.51
CA VAL A 44 2.37 28.72 -21.91
C VAL A 44 2.42 28.99 -20.42
N LEU A 45 1.52 29.86 -19.95
CA LEU A 45 1.26 30.12 -18.54
C LEU A 45 -0.19 29.77 -18.22
N ILE A 46 -0.38 28.83 -17.31
CA ILE A 46 -1.69 28.47 -16.78
C ILE A 46 -1.83 29.13 -15.41
N LYS A 47 -2.70 30.13 -15.33
CA LYS A 47 -2.86 30.91 -14.10
C LYS A 47 -3.40 30.11 -12.94
N LYS A 48 -4.34 29.21 -13.19
CA LYS A 48 -4.97 28.40 -12.16
C LYS A 48 -5.50 27.10 -12.74
N ILE A 49 -5.25 26.00 -12.04
CA ILE A 49 -5.88 24.69 -12.25
C ILE A 49 -6.53 24.32 -10.93
N THR A 50 -7.81 23.98 -10.96
CA THR A 50 -8.53 23.50 -9.78
C THR A 50 -9.30 22.24 -10.09
N LEU A 51 -9.27 21.28 -9.18
CA LEU A 51 -10.24 20.19 -9.15
C LEU A 51 -11.07 20.31 -7.87
N GLY A 52 -12.39 20.26 -8.05
CA GLY A 52 -13.37 20.33 -6.98
C GLY A 52 -13.44 19.05 -6.14
N PRO A 53 -14.30 19.02 -5.11
CA PRO A 53 -14.42 17.85 -4.25
C PRO A 53 -14.97 16.64 -5.00
N ASP A 54 -14.67 15.46 -4.47
CA ASP A 54 -15.20 14.16 -4.87
C ASP A 54 -14.74 13.66 -6.24
N VAL A 55 -13.57 14.10 -6.72
CA VAL A 55 -12.93 13.47 -7.88
C VAL A 55 -12.41 12.10 -7.46
N LEU A 56 -13.03 11.05 -7.99
CA LEU A 56 -12.62 9.67 -7.74
C LEU A 56 -11.64 9.21 -8.82
N ALA A 57 -10.51 8.65 -8.38
CA ALA A 57 -9.55 8.01 -9.26
C ALA A 57 -9.13 6.64 -8.68
N LYS A 58 -8.59 5.78 -9.54
CA LYS A 58 -8.02 4.49 -9.14
C LYS A 58 -6.65 4.34 -9.76
N VAL A 59 -5.66 4.11 -8.92
CA VAL A 59 -4.31 3.75 -9.35
C VAL A 59 -4.16 2.24 -9.22
N SER A 60 -3.54 1.60 -10.21
CA SER A 60 -3.20 0.19 -10.15
C SER A 60 -1.81 -0.03 -10.72
N ASP A 61 -0.96 -0.66 -9.93
CA ASP A 61 0.33 -1.17 -10.37
C ASP A 61 0.32 -2.70 -10.29
N ARG A 62 0.44 -3.33 -11.46
CA ARG A 62 0.47 -4.78 -11.64
C ARG A 62 1.88 -5.33 -11.80
N GLY A 63 2.91 -4.49 -11.66
CA GLY A 63 4.31 -4.89 -11.63
C GLY A 63 4.72 -5.60 -10.34
N VAL A 64 3.89 -5.50 -9.29
CA VAL A 64 4.09 -6.12 -7.99
C VAL A 64 3.02 -7.17 -7.67
N LYS A 65 3.32 -8.06 -6.71
CA LYS A 65 2.43 -9.13 -6.25
C LYS A 65 2.35 -9.15 -4.71
N PRO A 66 1.16 -8.98 -4.09
CA PRO A 66 -0.12 -8.68 -4.74
C PRO A 66 -0.10 -7.33 -5.49
N ALA A 67 -0.97 -7.18 -6.48
CA ALA A 67 -1.05 -5.94 -7.26
C ALA A 67 -1.44 -4.78 -6.34
N PHE A 68 -0.73 -3.67 -6.45
CA PHE A 68 -1.08 -2.44 -5.76
C PHE A 68 -2.33 -1.85 -6.41
N VAL A 69 -3.37 -1.61 -5.61
CA VAL A 69 -4.61 -0.97 -6.06
C VAL A 69 -5.03 0.05 -5.01
N GLU A 70 -5.10 1.30 -5.40
CA GLU A 70 -5.43 2.40 -4.50
C GLU A 70 -6.59 3.23 -5.07
N LYS A 71 -7.61 3.45 -4.26
CA LYS A 71 -8.71 4.36 -4.59
C LYS A 71 -8.39 5.73 -4.00
N LEU A 72 -8.54 6.76 -4.81
CA LEU A 72 -8.23 8.14 -4.48
C LEU A 72 -9.53 8.94 -4.52
N GLN A 73 -9.78 9.76 -3.52
CA GLN A 73 -10.84 10.77 -3.51
C GLN A 73 -10.17 12.13 -3.30
N LEU A 74 -10.13 12.93 -4.34
CA LEU A 74 -9.60 14.29 -4.27
C LEU A 74 -10.64 15.19 -3.59
N ASN A 75 -10.26 15.84 -2.49
CA ASN A 75 -11.10 16.83 -1.83
C ASN A 75 -10.82 18.23 -2.39
N ALA A 76 -9.54 18.52 -2.63
CA ALA A 76 -9.10 19.75 -3.25
C ALA A 76 -7.77 19.55 -3.99
N LEU A 77 -7.66 20.12 -5.18
CA LEU A 77 -6.36 20.41 -5.80
C LEU A 77 -6.41 21.83 -6.34
N GLU A 78 -5.44 22.66 -5.98
CA GLU A 78 -5.22 23.97 -6.55
C GLU A 78 -3.75 24.09 -7.00
N LEU A 79 -3.55 24.41 -8.28
CA LEU A 79 -2.24 24.79 -8.83
C LEU A 79 -2.34 26.23 -9.32
N THR A 80 -1.36 27.08 -9.01
CA THR A 80 -1.33 28.46 -9.51
C THR A 80 -0.05 28.76 -10.28
N ASP A 81 -0.15 29.65 -11.26
CA ASP A 81 0.98 30.18 -12.03
C ASP A 81 1.90 29.09 -12.63
N VAL A 82 1.29 28.07 -13.23
CA VAL A 82 2.01 26.94 -13.87
C VAL A 82 2.58 27.37 -15.20
N SER A 83 3.91 27.56 -15.26
CA SER A 83 4.64 27.85 -16.50
C SER A 83 5.43 26.65 -16.97
N LEU A 84 5.37 26.36 -18.27
CA LEU A 84 6.16 25.30 -18.91
C LEU A 84 7.50 25.81 -19.46
N THR A 85 7.74 27.13 -19.45
CA THR A 85 8.90 27.76 -20.10
C THR A 85 9.70 28.66 -19.18
N ASP A 86 9.05 29.31 -18.22
CA ASP A 86 9.70 30.19 -17.25
C ASP A 86 10.33 29.36 -16.12
N ARG A 87 11.66 29.42 -15.99
CA ARG A 87 12.42 28.67 -14.98
C ARG A 87 12.50 29.36 -13.62
N GLN A 88 12.00 30.59 -13.50
CA GLN A 88 12.08 31.39 -12.27
C GLN A 88 10.71 31.63 -11.64
N LEU A 89 9.61 31.53 -12.38
CA LEU A 89 8.26 31.68 -11.84
C LEU A 89 7.92 30.53 -10.86
N PRO A 90 7.71 30.78 -9.57
CA PRO A 90 7.28 29.75 -8.64
C PRO A 90 5.79 29.45 -8.84
N SER A 91 5.47 28.23 -9.25
CA SER A 91 4.09 27.71 -9.25
C SER A 91 3.76 27.18 -7.86
N THR A 92 2.51 27.32 -7.40
CA THR A 92 2.10 26.78 -6.08
C THR A 92 1.18 25.58 -6.24
N VAL A 93 1.20 24.68 -5.25
CA VAL A 93 0.29 23.54 -5.15
C VAL A 93 -0.33 23.48 -3.75
N LEU A 94 -1.63 23.20 -3.70
CA LEU A 94 -2.37 22.77 -2.52
C LEU A 94 -3.15 21.51 -2.89
N LEU A 95 -2.94 20.43 -2.15
CA LEU A 95 -3.59 19.14 -2.34
C LEU A 95 -4.16 18.64 -1.02
N ASP A 96 -5.43 18.22 -1.03
CA ASP A 96 -6.10 17.45 0.01
C ASP A 96 -6.83 16.29 -0.64
N MET A 97 -6.51 15.06 -0.21
CA MET A 97 -7.15 13.86 -0.72
C MET A 97 -7.27 12.77 0.35
N ARG A 98 -8.26 11.90 0.16
CA ARG A 98 -8.40 10.63 0.90
C ARG A 98 -7.99 9.47 0.02
N LEU A 99 -7.40 8.46 0.64
CA LEU A 99 -7.08 7.17 0.04
C LEU A 99 -8.03 6.10 0.58
N SER A 100 -7.81 4.84 0.19
CA SER A 100 -8.56 3.71 0.76
C SER A 100 -8.36 3.65 2.27
N ASN A 101 -9.37 3.11 2.98
CA ASN A 101 -9.33 2.95 4.44
C ASN A 101 -9.18 4.26 5.24
N ASP A 102 -9.66 5.38 4.69
CA ASP A 102 -9.71 6.70 5.33
C ASP A 102 -8.35 7.36 5.60
N ALA A 103 -7.28 6.87 4.96
CA ALA A 103 -5.99 7.55 5.01
C ALA A 103 -6.07 8.91 4.31
N THR A 104 -5.38 9.92 4.81
CA THR A 104 -5.38 11.27 4.24
C THR A 104 -4.01 11.63 3.71
N VAL A 105 -3.97 12.34 2.59
CA VAL A 105 -2.76 12.94 2.03
C VAL A 105 -2.99 14.43 1.86
N LYS A 106 -2.07 15.21 2.41
CA LYS A 106 -2.01 16.66 2.21
C LYS A 106 -0.65 17.04 1.65
N ALA A 107 -0.62 17.89 0.65
CA ALA A 107 0.63 18.44 0.14
C ALA A 107 0.47 19.94 -0.14
N GLU A 108 1.49 20.72 0.21
CA GLU A 108 1.53 22.14 -0.06
C GLU A 108 2.94 22.62 -0.37
N GLY A 109 3.05 23.67 -1.18
CA GLY A 109 4.31 24.34 -1.43
C GLY A 109 4.47 24.82 -2.85
N GLN A 110 5.70 24.79 -3.35
CA GLN A 110 6.09 25.40 -4.61
C GLN A 110 6.75 24.39 -5.54
N PHE A 111 6.56 24.58 -6.84
CA PHE A 111 7.23 23.82 -7.88
C PHE A 111 7.46 24.67 -9.12
N ASN A 112 8.33 24.20 -10.02
CA ASN A 112 8.50 24.78 -11.33
C ASN A 112 8.78 23.66 -12.35
N VAL A 113 7.96 23.60 -13.38
CA VAL A 113 8.01 22.55 -14.40
C VAL A 113 9.26 22.69 -15.29
N ALA A 114 9.63 23.93 -15.64
CA ALA A 114 10.73 24.21 -16.56
C ALA A 114 12.12 23.99 -15.94
N SER A 115 12.31 24.34 -14.67
CA SER A 115 13.53 24.05 -13.90
C SER A 115 13.53 22.66 -13.27
N LYS A 116 12.38 21.98 -13.23
CA LYS A 116 12.16 20.72 -12.50
C LYS A 116 12.49 20.85 -11.01
N SER A 117 12.22 22.01 -10.43
CA SER A 117 12.44 22.26 -9.00
C SER A 117 11.15 22.14 -8.20
N THR A 118 11.28 21.83 -6.92
CA THR A 118 10.16 21.60 -6.02
C THR A 118 10.59 21.87 -4.58
N ASP A 119 9.72 22.47 -3.78
CA ASP A 119 9.85 22.65 -2.33
C ASP A 119 8.47 22.41 -1.74
N LEU A 120 8.23 21.20 -1.23
CA LEU A 120 6.91 20.73 -0.79
C LEU A 120 6.97 20.16 0.61
N GLU A 121 5.92 20.44 1.37
CA GLU A 121 5.58 19.70 2.58
C GLU A 121 4.47 18.70 2.25
N LEU A 122 4.67 17.45 2.64
CA LEU A 122 3.77 16.33 2.41
C LEU A 122 3.46 15.66 3.75
N ALA A 123 2.17 15.44 4.02
CA ALA A 123 1.70 14.66 5.15
C ALA A 123 0.82 13.51 4.67
N VAL A 124 1.12 12.30 5.12
CA VAL A 124 0.29 11.11 4.96
C VAL A 124 -0.09 10.62 6.35
N GLU A 125 -1.37 10.42 6.61
CA GLU A 125 -1.85 9.93 7.89
C GLU A 125 -2.76 8.71 7.70
N GLY A 126 -2.58 7.69 8.54
CA GLY A 126 -3.47 6.53 8.61
C GLY A 126 -3.31 5.53 7.46
N TYR A 127 -2.20 5.56 6.71
CA TYR A 127 -2.06 4.71 5.54
C TYR A 127 -1.85 3.25 5.93
N GLN A 128 -2.67 2.35 5.39
CA GLN A 128 -2.59 0.93 5.72
C GLN A 128 -1.40 0.28 5.02
N LEU A 129 -0.43 -0.23 5.79
CA LEU A 129 0.77 -0.86 5.26
C LEU A 129 0.48 -2.09 4.41
N LEU A 130 -0.65 -2.77 4.66
CA LEU A 130 -1.09 -3.91 3.87
C LEU A 130 -1.17 -3.59 2.36
N SER A 131 -1.55 -2.35 2.00
CA SER A 131 -1.57 -1.91 0.59
C SER A 131 -0.19 -1.95 -0.08
N LEU A 132 0.90 -1.85 0.69
CA LEU A 132 2.28 -1.85 0.19
C LEU A 132 2.93 -3.24 0.20
N SER A 133 2.20 -4.28 0.58
CA SER A 133 2.71 -5.65 0.68
C SER A 133 3.35 -6.16 -0.62
N GLY A 134 2.83 -5.76 -1.78
CA GLY A 134 3.42 -6.13 -3.08
C GLY A 134 4.84 -5.59 -3.28
N TYR A 135 5.08 -4.35 -2.87
CA TYR A 135 6.41 -3.74 -2.92
C TYR A 135 7.33 -4.37 -1.88
N SER A 136 6.89 -4.51 -0.62
CA SER A 136 7.73 -5.10 0.43
C SER A 136 8.15 -6.53 0.09
N SER A 137 7.23 -7.32 -0.47
CA SER A 137 7.46 -8.70 -0.89
C SER A 137 8.46 -8.79 -2.03
N GLN A 138 8.40 -7.88 -3.01
CA GLN A 138 9.36 -7.86 -4.11
C GLN A 138 10.80 -7.62 -3.65
N PHE A 139 11.00 -6.69 -2.71
CA PHE A 139 12.34 -6.30 -2.25
C PHE A 139 12.91 -7.23 -1.17
N THR A 140 12.08 -7.67 -0.23
CA THR A 140 12.54 -8.41 0.97
C THR A 140 12.08 -9.86 1.00
N GLY A 141 11.12 -10.23 0.16
CA GLY A 141 10.40 -11.50 0.25
C GLY A 141 9.29 -11.54 1.31
N TYR A 142 9.20 -10.52 2.18
CA TYR A 142 8.18 -10.42 3.22
C TYR A 142 7.04 -9.49 2.79
N ALA A 143 5.81 -9.95 2.93
CA ALA A 143 4.62 -9.12 2.77
C ALA A 143 4.30 -8.40 4.08
N LEU A 144 3.90 -7.13 3.99
CA LEU A 144 3.28 -6.40 5.08
C LEU A 144 1.91 -7.00 5.37
N GLU A 145 1.75 -7.61 6.53
CA GLU A 145 0.52 -8.29 6.94
C GLU A 145 -0.43 -7.34 7.68
N SER A 146 0.11 -6.42 8.48
CA SER A 146 -0.66 -5.40 9.19
C SER A 146 0.18 -4.17 9.49
N GLY A 147 -0.49 -3.09 9.87
CA GLY A 147 0.11 -1.89 10.44
C GLY A 147 -0.34 -0.62 9.74
N VAL A 148 -0.12 0.51 10.41
CA VAL A 148 -0.47 1.86 9.92
C VAL A 148 0.78 2.68 9.77
N PHE A 149 0.85 3.46 8.70
CA PHE A 149 1.94 4.33 8.34
C PHE A 149 1.49 5.79 8.32
N ASN A 150 2.27 6.63 9.00
CA ASN A 150 2.22 8.07 8.90
C ASN A 150 3.56 8.58 8.36
N LEU A 151 3.51 9.60 7.51
CA LEU A 151 4.68 10.27 6.94
C LEU A 151 4.52 11.77 7.06
N THR A 152 5.54 12.44 7.55
CA THR A 152 5.76 13.86 7.27
C THR A 152 7.04 13.98 6.45
N SER A 153 6.97 14.67 5.32
CA SER A 153 8.08 14.78 4.39
C SER A 153 8.24 16.22 3.91
N SER A 154 9.45 16.76 4.08
CA SER A 154 9.88 18.01 3.47
C SER A 154 10.74 17.65 2.26
N VAL A 155 10.25 17.92 1.05
CA VAL A 155 10.84 17.51 -0.22
C VAL A 155 11.42 18.73 -0.92
N LYS A 156 12.73 18.78 -1.12
CA LYS A 156 13.39 19.79 -1.95
C LYS A 156 14.04 19.14 -3.15
N VAL A 157 13.78 19.70 -4.32
CA VAL A 157 14.42 19.32 -5.57
C VAL A 157 14.93 20.59 -6.24
N ALA A 158 16.23 20.63 -6.51
CA ALA A 158 16.88 21.71 -7.25
C ALA A 158 18.03 21.13 -8.07
N ASP A 159 18.19 21.58 -9.31
CA ASP A 159 19.29 21.16 -10.20
C ASP A 159 19.43 19.63 -10.32
N ASN A 160 18.29 18.93 -10.40
CA ASN A 160 18.21 17.46 -10.48
C ASN A 160 18.76 16.73 -9.23
N VAL A 161 18.94 17.46 -8.12
CA VAL A 161 19.31 16.93 -6.81
C VAL A 161 18.11 17.01 -5.87
N MET A 162 17.82 15.91 -5.21
CA MET A 162 16.82 15.80 -4.15
C MET A 162 17.50 15.95 -2.78
N ASP A 163 16.85 16.67 -1.88
CA ASP A 163 17.08 16.66 -0.44
C ASP A 163 15.72 16.57 0.26
N THR A 164 15.41 15.39 0.75
CA THR A 164 14.13 15.08 1.38
C THR A 164 14.36 14.64 2.81
N LYS A 165 13.58 15.21 3.72
CA LYS A 165 13.56 14.83 5.14
C LYS A 165 12.26 14.11 5.44
N ASN A 166 12.33 12.81 5.67
CA ASN A 166 11.16 12.00 6.00
C ASN A 166 11.14 11.65 7.48
N GLN A 167 10.02 11.90 8.14
CA GLN A 167 9.67 11.32 9.43
C GLN A 167 8.58 10.28 9.20
N ALA A 168 8.96 9.01 9.29
CA ALA A 168 8.07 7.87 9.14
C ALA A 168 7.71 7.32 10.52
N ILE A 169 6.41 7.12 10.77
CA ILE A 169 5.91 6.49 11.98
C ILE A 169 5.06 5.30 11.54
N MET A 170 5.48 4.11 11.96
CA MET A 170 4.74 2.88 11.73
C MET A 170 4.22 2.36 13.05
N HIS A 171 2.96 1.94 13.07
CA HIS A 171 2.30 1.34 14.21
C HIS A 171 2.01 -0.13 13.89
N HIS A 172 2.38 -1.05 14.80
CA HIS A 172 1.97 -2.46 14.73
C HIS A 172 2.28 -3.17 13.42
N ILE A 173 3.49 -2.92 12.90
CA ILE A 173 3.97 -3.52 11.66
C ILE A 173 4.16 -5.04 11.84
N SER A 174 3.36 -5.83 11.14
CA SER A 174 3.56 -7.29 11.06
C SER A 174 4.03 -7.67 9.66
N LEU A 175 4.90 -8.67 9.59
CA LEU A 175 5.42 -9.21 8.35
C LEU A 175 5.10 -10.69 8.29
N ARG A 176 4.88 -11.20 7.07
CA ARG A 176 4.85 -12.63 6.81
C ARG A 176 5.76 -12.99 5.64
N PRO A 177 6.43 -14.15 5.67
CA PRO A 177 7.10 -14.67 4.48
C PRO A 177 6.09 -14.85 3.33
N GLU A 178 6.43 -14.36 2.15
CA GLU A 178 5.58 -14.46 0.96
C GLU A 178 6.35 -15.08 -0.22
N GLN A 179 7.61 -14.68 -0.43
CA GLN A 179 8.48 -15.22 -1.49
C GLN A 179 9.73 -15.86 -0.88
N THR A 180 9.73 -17.18 -0.71
CA THR A 180 10.80 -17.94 -0.03
C THR A 180 12.21 -17.61 -0.54
N ASP A 181 12.44 -17.64 -1.86
CA ASP A 181 13.76 -17.36 -2.45
C ASP A 181 14.25 -15.93 -2.14
N GLN A 182 13.34 -14.97 -2.07
CA GLN A 182 13.67 -13.58 -1.77
C GLN A 182 13.89 -13.37 -0.27
N VAL A 183 13.09 -14.06 0.56
CA VAL A 183 13.28 -14.10 2.02
C VAL A 183 14.67 -14.61 2.37
N GLU A 184 15.11 -15.71 1.76
CA GLU A 184 16.45 -16.28 2.02
C GLU A 184 17.55 -15.29 1.65
N LYS A 185 17.50 -14.71 0.43
CA LYS A 185 18.49 -13.72 -0.02
C LYS A 185 18.56 -12.51 0.89
N PHE A 186 17.41 -11.98 1.30
CA PHE A 186 17.34 -10.83 2.18
C PHE A 186 17.83 -11.17 3.59
N ALA A 187 17.40 -12.30 4.14
CA ALA A 187 17.81 -12.75 5.48
C ALA A 187 19.33 -12.95 5.60
N HIS A 188 20.01 -13.39 4.53
CA HIS A 188 21.48 -13.51 4.50
C HIS A 188 22.21 -12.17 4.60
N GLN A 189 21.54 -11.03 4.35
CA GLN A 189 22.11 -9.69 4.52
C GLN A 189 21.96 -9.16 5.95
N LEU A 190 21.12 -9.81 6.76
CA LEU A 190 20.83 -9.37 8.12
C LEU A 190 21.74 -10.10 9.12
N THR A 191 22.18 -9.39 10.14
CA THR A 191 22.92 -9.97 11.27
C THR A 191 22.01 -10.64 12.29
N MET A 192 20.69 -10.45 12.17
CA MET A 192 19.68 -11.05 13.02
C MET A 192 18.35 -11.25 12.25
N PRO A 193 17.47 -12.15 12.71
CA PRO A 193 16.15 -12.30 12.10
C PRO A 193 15.37 -10.98 12.05
N LEU A 194 14.67 -10.74 10.94
CA LEU A 194 13.99 -9.47 10.68
C LEU A 194 12.99 -9.11 11.78
N ASP A 195 12.20 -10.07 12.27
CA ASP A 195 11.24 -9.84 13.35
C ASP A 195 11.93 -9.37 14.63
N GLN A 196 13.12 -9.90 14.93
CA GLN A 196 13.90 -9.46 16.08
C GLN A 196 14.43 -8.03 15.90
N ALA A 197 14.86 -7.67 14.69
CA ALA A 197 15.28 -6.31 14.38
C ALA A 197 14.13 -5.31 14.53
N LEU A 198 12.93 -5.66 14.02
CA LEU A 198 11.73 -4.85 14.20
C LEU A 198 11.35 -4.73 15.68
N ASP A 199 11.49 -5.80 16.45
CA ASP A 199 11.23 -5.80 17.89
C ASP A 199 12.13 -4.85 18.68
N LEU A 200 13.38 -4.67 18.26
CA LEU A 200 14.30 -3.70 18.86
C LEU A 200 13.99 -2.26 18.48
N LEU A 201 13.41 -2.04 17.29
CA LEU A 201 13.04 -0.72 16.80
C LEU A 201 11.71 -0.21 17.37
N ARG A 202 10.82 -1.12 17.75
CA ARG A 202 9.52 -0.82 18.38
C ARG A 202 9.71 -0.22 19.76
N ASP A 203 9.07 0.92 20.02
CA ASP A 203 8.95 1.50 21.35
C ASP A 203 7.88 0.78 22.21
N SER A 204 7.56 1.32 23.39
CA SER A 204 6.59 0.73 24.31
C SER A 204 5.15 0.76 23.81
N ASP A 205 4.85 1.62 22.82
CA ASP A 205 3.52 1.79 22.22
C ASP A 205 3.41 1.02 20.88
N ASP A 206 4.33 0.08 20.65
CA ASP A 206 4.51 -0.68 19.41
C ASP A 206 4.69 0.19 18.15
N GLN A 207 5.37 1.32 18.33
CA GLN A 207 5.67 2.25 17.24
C GLN A 207 7.13 2.17 16.82
N ILE A 208 7.35 2.19 15.51
CA ILE A 208 8.66 2.37 14.91
C ILE A 208 8.71 3.78 14.31
N LYS A 209 9.54 4.65 14.90
CA LYS A 209 9.71 6.05 14.49
C LYS A 209 11.06 6.23 13.80
N LEU A 210 11.07 6.36 12.47
CA LEU A 210 12.28 6.49 11.67
C LEU A 210 12.39 7.89 11.07
N ASN A 211 13.59 8.46 11.15
CA ASN A 211 13.96 9.61 10.34
C ASN A 211 14.79 9.07 9.18
N VAL A 212 14.31 9.23 7.95
CA VAL A 212 14.92 8.66 6.75
C VAL A 212 15.22 9.80 5.77
N PRO A 213 16.41 10.41 5.84
CA PRO A 213 16.83 11.38 4.85
C PRO A 213 17.04 10.69 3.51
N VAL A 214 16.61 11.34 2.42
CA VAL A 214 16.89 10.92 1.06
C VAL A 214 17.58 12.07 0.34
N LYS A 215 18.79 11.83 -0.17
CA LYS A 215 19.61 12.86 -0.81
C LYS A 215 20.22 12.33 -2.09
N GLY A 216 20.62 13.20 -3.01
CA GLY A 216 21.37 12.80 -4.20
C GLY A 216 20.61 13.08 -5.49
N ALA A 217 21.03 12.49 -6.59
CA ALA A 217 20.44 12.78 -7.89
C ALA A 217 19.01 12.20 -7.97
N LEU A 218 18.09 12.87 -8.66
CA LEU A 218 16.71 12.37 -8.84
C LEU A 218 16.64 10.96 -9.45
N ASN A 219 17.63 10.60 -10.27
CA ASN A 219 17.75 9.30 -10.93
C ASN A 219 18.60 8.29 -10.15
N ASP A 220 19.25 8.71 -9.07
CA ASP A 220 20.06 7.86 -8.19
C ASP A 220 20.06 8.44 -6.76
N PRO A 221 18.92 8.34 -6.04
CA PRO A 221 18.80 8.85 -4.69
C PRO A 221 19.50 7.92 -3.70
N ASP A 222 20.31 8.50 -2.83
CA ASP A 222 20.91 7.85 -1.67
C ASP A 222 19.99 7.96 -0.45
N VAL A 223 19.82 6.85 0.26
CA VAL A 223 18.97 6.76 1.44
C VAL A 223 19.85 6.54 2.66
N ASP A 224 19.88 7.50 3.58
CA ASP A 224 20.67 7.37 4.80
C ASP A 224 19.94 6.50 5.83
N ILE A 225 20.25 5.20 5.81
CA ILE A 225 19.71 4.19 6.73
C ILE A 225 20.53 4.14 8.04
N GLN A 226 21.69 4.80 8.14
CA GLN A 226 22.56 4.69 9.33
C GLN A 226 21.90 5.27 10.59
N GLN A 227 21.07 6.30 10.44
CA GLN A 227 20.31 6.89 11.55
C GLN A 227 19.16 6.00 12.04
N VAL A 228 18.64 5.11 11.18
CA VAL A 228 17.61 4.11 11.53
C VAL A 228 18.18 3.07 12.50
N ILE A 229 19.43 2.65 12.28
CA ILE A 229 20.10 1.58 13.05
C ILE A 229 20.36 2.00 14.50
N ASN A 230 20.79 3.25 14.74
CA ASN A 230 21.21 3.71 16.08
C ASN A 230 20.05 3.82 17.10
N LYS A 231 18.79 3.90 16.65
CA LYS A 231 17.62 4.02 17.53
C LYS A 231 17.21 2.68 18.17
N ALA A 232 17.57 1.55 17.54
CA ALA A 232 17.27 0.19 18.01
C ALA A 232 17.94 -0.18 19.35
N LEU A 233 19.03 0.51 19.74
CA LEU A 233 19.79 0.21 20.96
C LEU A 233 19.17 0.78 22.25
N GLY A 234 18.24 1.74 22.16
CA GLY A 234 17.70 2.46 23.32
C GLY A 234 16.40 1.91 23.92
N GLY A 235 15.68 1.03 23.21
CA GLY A 235 14.29 0.65 23.54
C GLY A 235 14.09 -0.54 24.48
N ALA A 236 15.15 -1.06 25.10
CA ALA A 236 15.15 -2.37 25.78
C ALA A 236 14.43 -2.43 27.15
N MET A 237 13.24 -1.81 27.30
CA MET A 237 12.40 -1.93 28.49
C MET A 237 10.97 -2.40 28.15
N LYS A 238 10.82 -3.47 27.37
CA LYS A 238 9.54 -4.07 26.95
C LYS A 238 8.81 -4.93 28.01
N LYS A 239 9.30 -5.02 29.25
CA LYS A 239 8.77 -6.00 30.24
C LYS A 239 7.73 -5.47 31.24
N ALA A 240 7.48 -4.16 31.31
CA ALA A 240 6.58 -3.59 32.33
C ALA A 240 5.11 -3.44 31.88
N SER A 241 4.85 -3.25 30.58
CA SER A 241 3.50 -2.95 30.06
C SER A 241 2.54 -4.15 30.07
N MET A 242 3.05 -5.36 29.84
CA MET A 242 2.21 -6.57 29.76
C MET A 242 1.55 -6.93 31.10
N LEU A 243 2.22 -6.65 32.23
CA LEU A 243 1.63 -6.85 33.55
C LEU A 243 0.48 -5.87 33.82
N VAL A 244 0.63 -4.62 33.38
CA VAL A 244 -0.39 -3.58 33.50
C VAL A 244 -1.58 -3.91 32.59
N LEU A 245 -1.32 -4.28 31.32
CA LEU A 245 -2.36 -4.65 30.36
C LEU A 245 -3.21 -5.82 30.87
N LYS A 246 -2.59 -6.88 31.40
CA LYS A 246 -3.32 -8.02 31.96
C LYS A 246 -4.23 -7.66 33.15
N SER A 247 -3.82 -6.70 33.99
CA SER A 247 -4.64 -6.22 35.11
C SER A 247 -5.79 -5.32 34.65
N LEU A 248 -5.62 -4.61 33.53
CA LEU A 248 -6.61 -3.67 33.00
C LEU A 248 -7.71 -4.36 32.20
N LEU A 249 -7.43 -5.52 31.62
CA LEU A 249 -8.38 -6.24 30.78
C LEU A 249 -9.43 -7.02 31.58
N GLN A 250 -9.31 -7.16 32.91
CA GLN A 250 -10.35 -7.85 33.68
C GLN A 250 -11.67 -7.03 33.73
N PRO A 251 -12.85 -7.65 33.56
CA PRO A 251 -13.15 -9.09 33.42
C PRO A 251 -13.15 -9.63 31.97
N TYR A 252 -12.84 -8.80 30.98
CA TYR A 252 -12.93 -9.13 29.54
C TYR A 252 -11.64 -9.75 28.94
N GLY A 253 -10.57 -9.82 29.73
CA GLY A 253 -9.28 -10.39 29.39
C GLY A 253 -9.18 -11.84 29.84
N ALA A 254 -9.80 -12.74 29.10
CA ALA A 254 -9.52 -14.17 29.08
C ALA A 254 -9.42 -14.51 27.58
N ILE A 255 -8.40 -15.18 27.05
CA ILE A 255 -7.82 -16.46 27.43
C ILE A 255 -6.29 -16.34 27.31
N ILE A 256 -5.58 -16.61 28.40
CA ILE A 256 -4.14 -16.92 28.31
C ILE A 256 -4.07 -18.37 27.86
N THR A 257 -3.93 -18.55 26.55
CA THR A 257 -3.70 -19.87 25.98
C THR A 257 -2.42 -20.44 26.59
N VAL A 258 -2.45 -21.73 26.89
CA VAL A 258 -1.44 -22.54 27.58
C VAL A 258 -0.04 -22.52 26.92
N ALA A 259 0.14 -21.75 25.84
CA ALA A 259 1.41 -21.49 25.14
C ALA A 259 2.53 -20.91 26.05
N GLN A 260 2.18 -20.34 27.22
CA GLN A 260 3.19 -19.94 28.21
C GLN A 260 4.06 -21.11 28.71
N MET A 261 3.63 -22.37 28.57
CA MET A 261 4.44 -23.53 28.96
C MET A 261 5.50 -23.94 27.93
N ALA A 262 5.45 -23.40 26.70
CA ALA A 262 6.39 -23.74 25.63
C ALA A 262 7.57 -22.74 25.46
N GLY A 263 7.61 -21.67 26.27
CA GLY A 263 8.71 -20.69 26.20
C GLY A 263 8.63 -19.72 25.02
N GLU A 264 7.55 -19.74 24.23
CA GLU A 264 7.31 -18.75 23.19
C GLU A 264 6.84 -17.44 23.82
N LYS A 265 7.60 -16.36 23.55
CA LYS A 265 7.29 -15.01 24.04
C LYS A 265 6.07 -14.48 23.27
N MET A 266 4.90 -14.54 23.88
CA MET A 266 3.71 -13.87 23.32
C MET A 266 3.75 -12.39 23.71
N THR A 267 3.89 -11.50 22.73
CA THR A 267 3.85 -10.03 22.88
C THR A 267 2.44 -9.45 22.75
N GLU A 268 1.45 -10.25 22.36
CA GLU A 268 0.11 -9.82 21.97
C GLU A 268 -0.95 -10.40 22.92
N VAL A 269 -1.94 -9.58 23.31
CA VAL A 269 -3.04 -10.03 24.17
C VAL A 269 -4.28 -10.27 23.34
N HIS A 270 -4.70 -11.53 23.23
CA HIS A 270 -5.94 -11.91 22.55
C HIS A 270 -7.17 -11.69 23.45
N LEU A 271 -8.22 -11.09 22.88
CA LEU A 271 -9.54 -10.97 23.49
C LEU A 271 -10.47 -12.05 22.92
N ASP A 272 -11.62 -12.24 23.57
CA ASP A 272 -12.69 -13.07 22.99
C ASP A 272 -13.11 -12.50 21.62
N PRO A 273 -13.37 -13.36 20.62
CA PRO A 273 -13.76 -12.91 19.28
C PRO A 273 -15.18 -12.33 19.27
N ILE A 274 -15.43 -11.37 18.39
CA ILE A 274 -16.78 -10.93 18.05
C ILE A 274 -17.38 -11.97 17.09
N VAL A 275 -18.37 -12.73 17.58
CA VAL A 275 -18.97 -13.84 16.85
C VAL A 275 -20.07 -13.34 15.90
N PHE A 276 -20.13 -13.95 14.72
CA PHE A 276 -21.16 -13.73 13.71
C PHE A 276 -21.93 -15.02 13.45
N ASP A 277 -23.18 -14.88 13.00
CA ASP A 277 -23.93 -16.01 12.44
C ASP A 277 -23.30 -16.45 11.12
N ALA A 278 -23.40 -17.75 10.79
CA ALA A 278 -22.78 -18.33 9.60
C ALA A 278 -23.20 -17.60 8.32
N GLY A 279 -22.21 -17.16 7.53
CA GLY A 279 -22.43 -16.39 6.29
C GLY A 279 -22.94 -14.95 6.46
N SER A 280 -23.20 -14.49 7.70
CA SER A 280 -23.68 -13.13 7.97
C SER A 280 -22.54 -12.13 8.15
N VAL A 281 -22.79 -10.89 7.73
CA VAL A 281 -21.92 -9.71 7.97
C VAL A 281 -22.55 -8.72 8.96
N GLU A 282 -23.71 -9.04 9.52
CA GLU A 282 -24.43 -8.16 10.44
C GLU A 282 -24.01 -8.39 11.90
N LEU A 283 -23.73 -7.30 12.62
CA LEU A 283 -23.53 -7.38 14.06
C LEU A 283 -24.87 -7.56 14.78
N ASN A 284 -25.07 -8.73 15.38
CA ASN A 284 -26.19 -8.98 16.28
C ASN A 284 -26.06 -8.17 17.60
N SER A 285 -27.07 -8.23 18.47
CA SER A 285 -27.08 -7.47 19.73
C SER A 285 -25.91 -7.83 20.65
N VAL A 286 -25.56 -9.13 20.74
CA VAL A 286 -24.44 -9.60 21.57
C VAL A 286 -23.11 -9.03 21.07
N ALA A 287 -22.88 -9.06 19.76
CA ALA A 287 -21.70 -8.48 19.11
C ALA A 287 -21.60 -6.96 19.34
N LYS A 288 -22.72 -6.24 19.26
CA LYS A 288 -22.80 -4.79 19.51
C LYS A 288 -22.48 -4.45 20.96
N ASP A 289 -23.08 -5.16 21.91
CA ASP A 289 -22.84 -4.96 23.35
C ASP A 289 -21.39 -5.23 23.73
N TYR A 290 -20.79 -6.29 23.17
CA TYR A 290 -19.40 -6.60 23.41
C TYR A 290 -18.46 -5.58 22.75
N SER A 291 -18.74 -5.15 21.52
CA SER A 291 -18.02 -4.08 20.85
C SER A 291 -18.04 -2.77 21.64
N GLY A 292 -19.15 -2.46 22.33
CA GLY A 292 -19.25 -1.30 23.22
C GLY A 292 -18.24 -1.34 24.39
N LYS A 293 -18.02 -2.52 24.97
CA LYS A 293 -17.04 -2.72 26.05
C LYS A 293 -15.60 -2.57 25.55
N ILE A 294 -15.31 -3.13 24.38
CA ILE A 294 -14.00 -2.99 23.73
C ILE A 294 -13.72 -1.52 23.38
N ALA A 295 -14.69 -0.82 22.80
CA ALA A 295 -14.55 0.58 22.44
C ALA A 295 -14.31 1.46 23.67
N ALA A 296 -15.02 1.23 24.78
CA ALA A 296 -14.80 1.97 26.03
C ALA A 296 -13.36 1.83 26.53
N MET A 297 -12.81 0.61 26.48
CA MET A 297 -11.43 0.32 26.88
C MET A 297 -10.41 0.97 25.94
N VAL A 298 -10.59 0.88 24.62
CA VAL A 298 -9.67 1.48 23.64
C VAL A 298 -9.73 3.02 23.69
N ASN A 299 -10.92 3.61 23.90
CA ASN A 299 -11.08 5.06 23.99
C ASN A 299 -10.52 5.66 25.28
N ASP A 300 -10.55 4.93 26.40
CA ASP A 300 -9.97 5.39 27.67
C ASP A 300 -8.43 5.50 27.61
N ARG A 301 -7.79 4.89 26.60
CA ARG A 301 -6.34 4.82 26.46
C ARG A 301 -5.90 4.98 25.01
N GLU A 302 -5.53 6.20 24.64
CA GLU A 302 -5.12 6.53 23.26
C GLU A 302 -3.93 5.73 22.71
N ALA A 303 -3.10 5.15 23.59
CA ALA A 303 -1.97 4.31 23.22
C ALA A 303 -2.38 2.87 22.82
N LEU A 304 -3.56 2.39 23.25
CA LEU A 304 -4.02 1.06 22.87
C LEU A 304 -4.48 1.07 21.41
N THR A 305 -4.10 0.00 20.72
CA THR A 305 -4.51 -0.27 19.35
C THR A 305 -5.11 -1.67 19.30
N LEU A 306 -6.22 -1.80 18.59
CA LEU A 306 -6.97 -3.03 18.46
C LEU A 306 -6.80 -3.57 17.04
N LYS A 307 -6.21 -4.76 16.91
CA LYS A 307 -6.13 -5.50 15.65
C LYS A 307 -7.39 -6.34 15.46
N LEU A 308 -8.02 -6.18 14.31
CA LEU A 308 -9.25 -6.84 13.89
C LEU A 308 -8.93 -7.83 12.77
N CYS A 309 -9.20 -9.11 13.02
CA CYS A 309 -8.89 -10.19 12.09
C CYS A 309 -10.12 -11.04 11.79
N GLY A 310 -10.62 -10.96 10.56
CA GLY A 310 -11.76 -11.75 10.10
C GLY A 310 -11.39 -13.23 9.98
N VAL A 311 -12.13 -14.08 10.68
CA VAL A 311 -11.96 -15.53 10.63
C VAL A 311 -13.27 -16.17 10.20
N THR A 312 -13.19 -17.04 9.20
CA THR A 312 -14.30 -17.90 8.80
C THR A 312 -14.01 -19.35 9.16
N ASN A 313 -15.06 -20.14 9.35
CA ASN A 313 -14.93 -21.55 9.69
C ASN A 313 -15.77 -22.46 8.79
N SER A 314 -15.77 -23.76 9.09
CA SER A 314 -16.50 -24.76 8.31
C SER A 314 -18.01 -24.54 8.24
N GLN A 315 -18.63 -23.87 9.21
CA GLN A 315 -20.06 -23.52 9.18
C GLN A 315 -20.32 -22.43 8.12
N ASP A 316 -19.43 -21.44 8.01
CA ASP A 316 -19.49 -20.44 6.93
C ASP A 316 -19.33 -21.10 5.56
N ALA A 317 -18.39 -22.05 5.44
CA ALA A 317 -18.18 -22.78 4.20
C ALA A 317 -19.44 -23.57 3.79
N GLN A 318 -20.09 -24.26 4.73
CA GLN A 318 -21.33 -24.98 4.47
C GLN A 318 -22.48 -24.05 4.09
N PHE A 319 -22.61 -22.91 4.77
CA PHE A 319 -23.61 -21.89 4.42
C PHE A 319 -23.41 -21.39 2.99
N LEU A 320 -22.19 -21.01 2.61
CA LEU A 320 -21.91 -20.47 1.27
C LEU A 320 -22.10 -21.50 0.14
N VAL A 321 -21.96 -22.80 0.44
CA VAL A 321 -22.27 -23.88 -0.51
C VAL A 321 -23.78 -24.08 -0.65
N THR A 322 -24.50 -24.14 0.46
CA THR A 322 -25.96 -24.39 0.46
C THR A 322 -26.74 -23.23 -0.17
N THR A 323 -26.39 -21.98 0.14
CA THR A 323 -27.04 -20.79 -0.44
C THR A 323 -26.73 -20.61 -1.92
N ALA A 324 -25.54 -21.04 -2.39
CA ALA A 324 -25.20 -21.06 -3.82
C ALA A 324 -25.99 -22.13 -4.59
N GLY A 325 -26.28 -23.27 -3.97
CA GLY A 325 -27.13 -24.32 -4.56
C GLY A 325 -28.60 -23.93 -4.67
N ALA A 326 -29.10 -23.10 -3.75
CA ALA A 326 -30.49 -22.61 -3.76
C ALA A 326 -30.76 -21.52 -4.81
N ALA A 327 -29.72 -20.88 -5.36
CA ALA A 327 -29.83 -19.84 -6.39
C ALA A 327 -29.77 -20.37 -7.83
N ALA A 328 -29.74 -21.69 -8.05
CA ALA A 328 -29.84 -22.29 -9.37
C ALA A 328 -31.30 -22.25 -9.89
N PRO A 329 -31.56 -21.92 -11.17
CA PRO A 329 -32.92 -21.75 -11.66
C PRO A 329 -33.65 -23.09 -11.88
N GLY A 330 -34.83 -23.21 -11.28
CA GLY A 330 -35.97 -23.97 -11.81
C GLY A 330 -35.95 -25.49 -11.66
N GLN A 331 -36.48 -25.99 -10.54
CA GLN A 331 -37.32 -27.19 -10.59
C GLN A 331 -38.77 -26.75 -10.33
N ASP A 332 -39.47 -26.44 -11.42
CA ASP A 332 -40.92 -26.25 -11.41
C ASP A 332 -41.58 -27.53 -10.89
N THR A 333 -42.13 -27.46 -9.69
CA THR A 333 -43.11 -28.41 -9.18
C THR A 333 -44.48 -27.83 -9.44
N THR A 334 -44.98 -27.98 -10.67
CA THR A 334 -46.41 -27.80 -10.95
C THR A 334 -46.99 -29.06 -11.58
N THR A 335 -48.02 -29.56 -10.88
CA THR A 335 -49.00 -30.57 -11.26
C THR A 335 -49.35 -30.64 -12.75
N ALA A 336 -49.22 -31.82 -13.36
CA ALA A 336 -50.02 -32.25 -14.51
C ALA A 336 -50.31 -33.75 -14.43
N VAL A 337 -51.60 -34.06 -14.36
CA VAL A 337 -52.18 -35.40 -14.48
C VAL A 337 -52.23 -35.75 -15.99
N ALA A 338 -52.01 -37.03 -16.30
CA ALA A 338 -52.16 -37.70 -17.60
C ALA A 338 -51.03 -37.52 -18.64
N ASP A 339 -50.12 -38.51 -18.73
CA ASP A 339 -50.09 -39.49 -19.84
C ASP A 339 -49.01 -40.56 -19.56
N GLU A 340 -49.41 -41.83 -19.37
CA GLU A 340 -48.58 -42.91 -18.81
C GLU A 340 -47.68 -43.63 -19.84
N ALA A 341 -47.44 -43.06 -21.02
CA ALA A 341 -46.80 -43.80 -22.13
C ALA A 341 -45.50 -43.22 -22.69
N ARG A 342 -44.90 -42.17 -22.10
CA ARG A 342 -43.66 -41.58 -22.65
C ARG A 342 -42.60 -41.21 -21.61
N VAL A 343 -42.48 -41.97 -20.52
CA VAL A 343 -41.45 -41.77 -19.48
C VAL A 343 -40.38 -42.88 -19.47
N ALA A 344 -40.57 -43.98 -20.19
CA ALA A 344 -39.67 -45.13 -20.14
C ALA A 344 -38.43 -45.07 -21.06
N SER A 345 -38.22 -43.98 -21.82
CA SER A 345 -37.15 -43.93 -22.85
C SER A 345 -36.25 -42.69 -22.81
N GLN A 346 -36.27 -41.92 -21.72
CA GLN A 346 -35.29 -40.83 -21.50
C GLN A 346 -34.51 -40.96 -20.18
N ALA A 347 -34.68 -42.07 -19.44
CA ALA A 347 -33.90 -42.35 -18.23
C ALA A 347 -32.51 -42.95 -18.50
N GLN A 348 -32.04 -42.94 -19.74
CA GLN A 348 -30.69 -43.36 -20.12
C GLN A 348 -29.98 -42.19 -20.77
N GLN A 349 -28.82 -41.82 -20.20
CA GLN A 349 -27.92 -40.71 -20.55
C GLN A 349 -28.14 -39.40 -19.78
N SER A 350 -27.99 -39.48 -18.46
CA SER A 350 -27.35 -38.39 -17.72
C SER A 350 -26.23 -39.04 -16.92
N GLU A 351 -25.08 -39.27 -17.58
CA GLU A 351 -23.86 -39.58 -16.82
C GLU A 351 -23.62 -38.42 -15.84
N PRO A 352 -23.27 -38.69 -14.58
CA PRO A 352 -22.77 -37.65 -13.69
C PRO A 352 -21.60 -36.98 -14.41
N GLN A 353 -21.72 -35.69 -14.74
CA GLN A 353 -20.61 -34.93 -15.30
C GLN A 353 -19.48 -34.98 -14.27
N VAL A 354 -18.48 -35.84 -14.51
CA VAL A 354 -17.28 -35.90 -13.68
C VAL A 354 -16.57 -34.58 -13.90
N LEU A 355 -16.66 -33.68 -12.92
CA LEU A 355 -15.94 -32.42 -12.93
C LEU A 355 -14.46 -32.71 -13.20
N SER A 356 -13.89 -32.03 -14.19
CA SER A 356 -12.47 -32.15 -14.46
C SER A 356 -11.67 -31.67 -13.24
N GLN A 357 -10.44 -32.19 -13.07
CA GLN A 357 -9.57 -31.73 -11.97
C GLN A 357 -9.36 -30.21 -11.98
N GLN A 358 -9.33 -29.59 -13.16
CA GLN A 358 -9.24 -28.13 -13.29
C GLN A 358 -10.51 -27.43 -12.79
N GLN A 359 -11.69 -27.96 -13.10
CA GLN A 359 -12.95 -27.40 -12.61
C GLN A 359 -13.08 -27.52 -11.09
N LEU A 360 -12.64 -28.64 -10.50
CA LEU A 360 -12.60 -28.81 -9.05
C LEU A 360 -11.67 -27.80 -8.37
N GLN A 361 -10.48 -27.57 -8.95
CA GLN A 361 -9.54 -26.56 -8.45
C GLN A 361 -10.13 -25.14 -8.54
N GLN A 362 -10.78 -24.80 -9.65
CA GLN A 362 -11.43 -23.50 -9.82
C GLN A 362 -12.56 -23.29 -8.82
N GLN A 363 -13.40 -24.31 -8.59
CA GLN A 363 -14.48 -24.22 -7.60
C GLN A 363 -13.94 -24.07 -6.17
N ALA A 364 -12.89 -24.81 -5.82
CA ALA A 364 -12.23 -24.69 -4.52
C ALA A 364 -11.62 -23.30 -4.33
N GLN A 365 -11.01 -22.72 -5.38
CA GLN A 365 -10.47 -21.36 -5.34
C GLN A 365 -11.58 -20.33 -5.16
N GLN A 366 -12.66 -20.41 -5.92
CA GLN A 366 -13.82 -19.50 -5.79
C GLN A 366 -14.48 -19.61 -4.41
N GLN A 367 -14.52 -20.80 -3.83
CA GLN A 367 -15.03 -20.98 -2.48
C GLN A 367 -14.13 -20.30 -1.44
N ARG A 368 -12.80 -20.44 -1.58
CA ARG A 368 -11.83 -19.76 -0.71
C ARG A 368 -11.95 -18.23 -0.82
N GLU A 369 -12.03 -17.69 -2.03
CA GLU A 369 -12.19 -16.26 -2.25
C GLU A 369 -13.48 -15.71 -1.60
N ARG A 370 -14.59 -16.45 -1.65
CA ARG A 370 -15.84 -16.05 -0.97
C ARG A 370 -15.72 -16.07 0.55
N LEU A 371 -14.98 -17.02 1.12
CA LEU A 371 -14.71 -17.09 2.56
C LEU A 371 -13.79 -15.95 3.01
N ASP A 372 -12.76 -15.66 2.23
CA ASP A 372 -11.86 -14.53 2.49
C ASP A 372 -12.64 -13.21 2.43
N GLN A 373 -13.51 -13.03 1.41
CA GLN A 373 -14.38 -11.86 1.29
C GLN A 373 -15.32 -11.72 2.49
N LEU A 374 -15.96 -12.80 2.93
CA LEU A 374 -16.82 -12.80 4.13
C LEU A 374 -16.05 -12.37 5.38
N GLY A 375 -14.83 -12.86 5.58
CA GLY A 375 -13.95 -12.45 6.68
C GLY A 375 -13.59 -10.96 6.61
N ALA A 376 -13.25 -10.47 5.41
CA ALA A 376 -12.95 -9.06 5.19
C ALA A 376 -14.17 -8.16 5.48
N ASP A 377 -15.35 -8.54 5.01
CA ASP A 377 -16.60 -7.79 5.20
C ASP A 377 -17.00 -7.72 6.68
N ARG A 378 -16.89 -8.83 7.42
CA ARG A 378 -17.10 -8.84 8.88
C ARG A 378 -16.13 -7.91 9.61
N THR A 379 -14.85 -7.94 9.22
CA THR A 379 -13.83 -7.07 9.80
C THR A 379 -14.15 -5.61 9.57
N GLN A 380 -14.57 -5.27 8.34
CA GLN A 380 -14.99 -3.92 7.99
C GLN A 380 -16.25 -3.49 8.73
N ALA A 381 -17.23 -4.38 8.90
CA ALA A 381 -18.45 -4.11 9.65
C ALA A 381 -18.15 -3.77 11.13
N VAL A 382 -17.28 -4.56 11.78
CA VAL A 382 -16.84 -4.28 13.17
C VAL A 382 -16.06 -2.97 13.23
N LYS A 383 -15.08 -2.77 12.33
CA LYS A 383 -14.28 -1.54 12.27
C LYS A 383 -15.18 -0.30 12.12
N GLN A 384 -16.10 -0.33 11.17
CA GLN A 384 -17.03 0.76 10.92
C GLN A 384 -17.93 1.03 12.13
N TYR A 385 -18.45 -0.02 12.78
CA TYR A 385 -19.25 0.13 13.99
C TYR A 385 -18.45 0.79 15.13
N LEU A 386 -17.23 0.33 15.38
CA LEU A 386 -16.33 0.90 16.39
C LEU A 386 -16.01 2.38 16.11
N GLN A 387 -15.74 2.74 14.85
CA GLN A 387 -15.40 4.11 14.46
C GLN A 387 -16.60 5.05 14.49
N THR A 388 -17.67 4.68 13.80
CA THR A 388 -18.78 5.59 13.49
C THR A 388 -19.80 5.66 14.61
N THR A 389 -20.04 4.54 15.30
CA THR A 389 -21.06 4.46 16.36
C THR A 389 -20.44 4.62 17.73
N LEU A 390 -19.25 4.07 17.94
CA LEU A 390 -18.59 4.05 19.26
C LEU A 390 -17.39 5.02 19.36
N ASN A 391 -17.15 5.83 18.32
CA ASN A 391 -16.15 6.91 18.28
C ASN A 391 -14.70 6.45 18.55
N VAL A 392 -14.36 5.21 18.24
CA VAL A 392 -12.96 4.75 18.30
C VAL A 392 -12.14 5.42 17.21
N LYS A 393 -11.00 6.02 17.58
CA LYS A 393 -10.16 6.77 16.64
C LYS A 393 -9.63 5.83 15.55
N PRO A 394 -9.62 6.22 14.26
CA PRO A 394 -9.15 5.35 13.17
C PRO A 394 -7.74 4.78 13.37
N ARG A 395 -6.82 5.58 13.94
CA ARG A 395 -5.45 5.16 14.24
C ARG A 395 -5.33 4.02 15.26
N GLN A 396 -6.38 3.78 16.05
CA GLN A 396 -6.42 2.73 17.07
C GLN A 396 -7.02 1.41 16.54
N LEU A 397 -7.40 1.34 15.26
CA LEU A 397 -8.01 0.14 14.68
C LEU A 397 -7.19 -0.35 13.49
N LEU A 398 -6.62 -1.53 13.64
CA LEU A 398 -5.87 -2.20 12.58
C LEU A 398 -6.71 -3.32 12.00
N VAL A 399 -6.48 -3.61 10.73
CA VAL A 399 -7.11 -4.72 10.03
C VAL A 399 -6.01 -5.64 9.54
N CYS A 400 -6.20 -6.94 9.68
CA CYS A 400 -5.33 -7.94 9.08
C CYS A 400 -6.05 -8.66 7.92
N LEU A 401 -5.31 -9.51 7.22
CA LEU A 401 -5.90 -10.34 6.17
C LEU A 401 -6.83 -11.40 6.77
N PRO A 402 -7.97 -11.69 6.11
CA PRO A 402 -8.89 -12.72 6.57
C PRO A 402 -8.27 -14.11 6.50
N GLU A 403 -8.72 -15.00 7.38
CA GLU A 403 -8.26 -16.38 7.45
C GLU A 403 -9.45 -17.36 7.48
N HIS A 404 -9.36 -18.45 6.71
CA HIS A 404 -10.27 -19.58 6.85
C HIS A 404 -9.65 -20.66 7.73
N ARG A 405 -10.36 -21.11 8.76
CA ARG A 405 -9.92 -22.14 9.70
C ARG A 405 -10.87 -23.34 9.72
N ASP A 406 -10.36 -24.50 9.34
CA ASP A 406 -11.14 -25.74 9.23
C ASP A 406 -11.35 -26.47 10.58
N LYS A 407 -10.77 -25.97 11.68
CA LYS A 407 -10.88 -26.62 12.99
C LYS A 407 -12.28 -26.43 13.59
N ALA A 408 -12.77 -27.45 14.31
CA ALA A 408 -14.12 -27.47 14.88
C ALA A 408 -14.37 -26.37 15.94
N ASP A 409 -13.31 -25.88 16.58
CA ASP A 409 -13.31 -24.82 17.59
C ASP A 409 -12.97 -23.43 17.02
N ALA A 410 -12.77 -23.31 15.71
CA ALA A 410 -12.43 -22.04 15.10
C ALA A 410 -13.61 -21.05 15.19
N PRO A 411 -13.37 -19.80 15.64
CA PRO A 411 -14.44 -18.81 15.72
C PRO A 411 -14.90 -18.42 14.31
N SER A 412 -16.22 -18.21 14.16
CA SER A 412 -16.81 -17.54 13.00
C SER A 412 -17.04 -16.08 13.38
N GLY A 413 -16.20 -15.17 12.87
CA GLY A 413 -16.32 -13.76 13.24
C GLY A 413 -15.03 -12.96 13.14
N VAL A 414 -14.79 -12.06 14.09
CA VAL A 414 -13.61 -11.19 14.12
C VAL A 414 -12.82 -11.46 15.40
N VAL A 415 -11.61 -12.01 15.24
CA VAL A 415 -10.64 -12.17 16.34
C VAL A 415 -9.99 -10.83 16.63
N LEU A 416 -9.74 -10.58 17.91
CA LEU A 416 -9.28 -9.32 18.45
C LEU A 416 -7.98 -9.49 19.21
N SER A 417 -7.07 -8.55 19.02
CA SER A 417 -5.83 -8.49 19.81
C SER A 417 -5.34 -7.06 20.02
N ILE A 418 -4.52 -6.89 21.06
CA ILE A 418 -3.91 -5.63 21.50
C ILE A 418 -2.41 -5.81 21.63
#